data_AF-A0A1U7S973-F1
#
_entry.id   AF-A0A1U7S973-F1
#
_cell.length_a   1.000
_cell.length_b   1.000
_cell.length_c   1.000
_cell.angle_alpha   90.00
_cell.angle_beta   90.00
_cell.angle_gamma   90.00
#
_symmetry.space_group_name_H-M   'P 1'
#
loop_
_entity.id
_entity.type
_entity.pdbx_description
1 polymer ?
#
loop_
_entity_poly.entity_id
_entity_poly.type
_entity_poly.pdbx_seq_one_letter_code
_entity_poly.pdbx_strand_id
1 'polypeptide(L)'
;AAGYNYSYSAGVLVGNWNEDVCLEEGLLKDFLHKRERGELLIQKSRSLKNNLLKKIPLSISKDGFVHFGDTVMLVNPDNNKSPMENYPAVCGNLSLAVLPDEVAVHTADSLQASCGVSAIKSMNPVGRNTFRILSVEGNSMGEPIRFGQNFGLGATGGFADQMLYLGSDHKSFMRFAKKSYLQQVFLTDELSYLTCWQATFLDPQLRLEYEGFPVPANSKLLITHCHTNRGLAVPRNYWISSYFGKEYEVICHTYLDSHKAEEDKNYWIIVTGNPSDEESTMFDRPKPLSEETREHPSEETRDREMKFMQEHKME
;
A
#
# COMPACT_ATOMS: atom_id res chain seq x y z
N ALA A 1 -37.52 20.08 45.27
CA ALA A 1 -37.28 18.74 45.84
C ALA A 1 -36.61 17.89 44.78
N ALA A 2 -35.30 17.64 44.89
CA ALA A 2 -34.60 16.72 44.00
C ALA A 2 -34.88 15.29 44.48
N GLY A 3 -35.74 14.57 43.76
CA GLY A 3 -35.99 13.16 44.04
C GLY A 3 -34.77 12.34 43.63
N TYR A 4 -34.15 11.64 44.57
CA TYR A 4 -33.14 10.63 44.26
C TYR A 4 -33.81 9.50 43.47
N ASN A 5 -33.41 9.34 42.20
CA ASN A 5 -33.85 8.22 41.39
C ASN A 5 -33.04 6.99 41.82
N TYR A 6 -33.60 6.18 42.73
CA TYR A 6 -32.98 4.92 43.13
C TYR A 6 -33.16 3.90 42.00
N SER A 7 -32.13 3.73 41.17
CA SER A 7 -32.05 2.60 40.24
C SER A 7 -31.51 1.39 41.00
N TYR A 8 -32.28 0.31 41.02
CA TYR A 8 -31.89 -0.96 41.63
C TYR A 8 -31.45 -1.93 40.52
N SER A 9 -30.48 -2.81 40.79
CA SER A 9 -30.07 -3.86 39.85
C SER A 9 -31.20 -4.87 39.62
N ALA A 10 -31.24 -5.52 38.46
CA ALA A 10 -32.24 -6.54 38.11
C ALA A 10 -32.35 -7.70 39.13
N GLY A 11 -31.29 -7.97 39.90
CA GLY A 11 -31.30 -8.96 40.98
C GLY A 11 -32.05 -8.55 42.27
N VAL A 12 -32.50 -7.30 42.38
CA VAL A 12 -33.28 -6.80 43.51
C VAL A 12 -34.75 -6.73 43.08
N LEU A 13 -35.62 -7.41 43.82
CA LEU A 13 -37.05 -7.58 43.49
C LEU A 13 -37.88 -6.31 43.70
N VAL A 14 -37.49 -5.21 43.05
CA VAL A 14 -38.10 -3.88 43.17
C VAL A 14 -38.42 -3.36 41.77
N GLY A 15 -39.60 -2.78 41.58
CA GLY A 15 -40.03 -2.25 40.28
C GLY A 15 -40.24 -3.35 39.23
N ASN A 16 -39.76 -3.13 38.00
CA ASN A 16 -39.92 -4.03 36.86
C ASN A 16 -38.85 -5.14 36.81
N TRP A 17 -38.29 -5.53 37.97
CA TRP A 17 -37.19 -6.49 38.09
C TRP A 17 -37.38 -7.76 37.25
N ASN A 18 -38.61 -8.29 37.15
CA ASN A 18 -38.87 -9.51 36.39
C ASN A 18 -38.80 -9.28 34.88
N GLU A 19 -39.20 -8.12 34.39
CA GLU A 19 -39.03 -7.74 32.98
C GLU A 19 -37.54 -7.54 32.67
N ASP A 20 -36.80 -6.89 33.57
CA ASP A 20 -35.36 -6.66 33.43
C ASP A 20 -34.57 -7.99 33.39
N VAL A 21 -34.86 -8.93 34.30
CA VAL A 21 -34.24 -10.28 34.30
C VAL A 21 -34.61 -11.06 33.03
N CYS A 22 -35.88 -11.05 32.61
CA CYS A 22 -36.30 -11.72 31.37
C CYS A 22 -35.57 -11.14 30.14
N LEU A 23 -35.36 -9.82 30.10
CA LEU A 23 -34.66 -9.14 29.03
C LEU A 23 -33.16 -9.50 29.03
N GLU A 24 -32.51 -9.52 30.19
CA GLU A 24 -31.11 -9.97 30.33
C GLU A 24 -30.92 -11.42 29.88
N GLU A 25 -31.82 -12.33 30.26
CA GLU A 25 -31.79 -13.71 29.81
C GLU A 25 -31.98 -13.84 28.28
N GLY A 26 -32.90 -13.04 27.71
CA GLY A 26 -33.13 -13.00 26.27
C GLY A 26 -31.89 -12.52 25.50
N LEU A 27 -31.26 -11.45 25.97
CA LEU A 27 -30.00 -10.93 25.41
C LEU A 27 -28.87 -11.96 25.52
N LEU A 28 -28.75 -12.65 26.65
CA LEU A 28 -27.75 -13.69 26.84
C LEU A 28 -27.97 -14.87 25.89
N LYS A 29 -29.22 -15.33 25.72
CA LYS A 29 -29.56 -16.41 24.79
C LYS A 29 -29.22 -16.04 23.34
N ASP A 30 -29.59 -14.84 22.90
CA ASP A 30 -29.24 -14.34 21.56
C ASP A 30 -27.72 -14.24 21.38
N PHE A 31 -27.01 -13.73 22.38
CA PHE A 31 -25.54 -13.68 22.37
C PHE A 31 -24.92 -15.08 22.25
N LEU A 32 -25.38 -16.06 23.04
CA LEU A 32 -24.86 -17.42 23.01
C LEU A 32 -25.13 -18.10 21.66
N HIS A 33 -26.34 -17.95 21.11
CA HIS A 33 -26.66 -18.45 19.77
C HIS A 33 -25.80 -17.82 18.68
N LYS A 34 -25.61 -16.49 18.69
CA LYS A 34 -24.72 -15.81 17.74
C LYS A 34 -23.27 -16.24 17.90
N ARG A 35 -22.81 -16.46 19.14
CA ARG A 35 -21.45 -16.94 19.44
C ARG A 35 -21.20 -18.33 18.87
N GLU A 36 -22.15 -19.25 19.02
CA GLU A 36 -22.08 -20.61 18.49
C GLU A 36 -22.03 -20.63 16.96
N ARG A 37 -22.77 -19.73 16.30
CA ARG A 37 -22.75 -19.57 14.84
C ARG A 37 -21.58 -18.76 14.30
N GLY A 38 -20.74 -18.17 15.15
CA GLY A 38 -19.63 -17.32 14.70
C GLY A 38 -20.05 -15.93 14.20
N GLU A 39 -21.28 -15.50 14.49
CA GLU A 39 -21.89 -14.29 13.93
C GLU A 39 -21.62 -13.04 14.77
N LEU A 40 -20.92 -13.16 15.91
CA LEU A 40 -20.53 -11.99 16.69
C LEU A 40 -19.59 -11.11 15.86
N LEU A 41 -19.78 -9.79 15.92
CA LEU A 41 -18.93 -8.82 15.21
C LEU A 41 -17.44 -9.00 15.51
N ILE A 42 -17.11 -9.39 16.75
CA ILE A 42 -15.72 -9.68 17.17
C ILE A 42 -15.17 -10.95 16.52
N GLN A 43 -16.00 -11.97 16.27
CA GLN A 43 -15.59 -13.21 15.60
C GLN A 43 -15.34 -12.95 14.12
N LYS A 44 -16.28 -12.28 13.45
CA LYS A 44 -16.16 -11.88 12.04
C LYS A 44 -14.93 -10.99 11.79
N SER A 45 -14.80 -9.93 12.58
CA SER A 45 -13.67 -8.99 12.48
C SER A 45 -12.33 -9.69 12.71
N ARG A 46 -12.24 -10.61 13.68
CA ARG A 46 -11.03 -11.40 13.92
C ARG A 46 -10.72 -12.35 12.76
N SER A 47 -11.72 -13.00 12.19
CA SER A 47 -11.55 -13.89 11.03
C SER A 47 -10.97 -13.14 9.83
N LEU A 48 -11.59 -12.02 9.46
CA LEU A 48 -11.12 -11.17 8.37
C LEU A 48 -9.70 -10.66 8.63
N LYS A 49 -9.43 -10.16 9.85
CA LYS A 49 -8.11 -9.69 10.25
C LYS A 49 -7.04 -10.79 10.12
N ASN A 50 -7.36 -12.01 10.54
CA ASN A 50 -6.43 -13.13 10.46
C ASN A 50 -6.07 -13.48 9.00
N ASN A 51 -7.03 -13.41 8.07
CA ASN A 51 -6.74 -13.62 6.65
C ASN A 51 -5.89 -12.50 6.07
N LEU A 52 -6.23 -11.23 6.34
CA LEU A 52 -5.49 -10.08 5.83
C LEU A 52 -4.06 -10.01 6.36
N LEU A 53 -3.82 -10.43 7.61
CA LEU A 53 -2.50 -10.44 8.25
C LEU A 53 -1.78 -11.79 8.12
N LYS A 54 -2.34 -12.74 7.38
CA LYS A 54 -1.68 -14.01 7.09
C LYS A 54 -0.39 -13.72 6.32
N LYS A 55 0.74 -14.25 6.79
CA LYS A 55 2.02 -14.14 6.08
C LYS A 55 1.89 -14.75 4.68
N ILE A 56 2.42 -14.06 3.67
CA ILE A 56 2.46 -14.55 2.29
C ILE A 56 3.90 -14.47 1.80
N PRO A 57 4.48 -15.58 1.29
CA PRO A 57 5.81 -15.54 0.70
C PRO A 57 5.80 -14.73 -0.60
N LEU A 58 6.80 -13.87 -0.77
CA LEU A 58 7.00 -13.13 -2.02
C LEU A 58 7.74 -14.02 -3.03
N SER A 59 7.48 -13.79 -4.32
CA SER A 59 8.24 -14.42 -5.41
C SER A 59 9.69 -13.92 -5.38
N ILE A 60 10.63 -14.85 -5.56
CA ILE A 60 12.06 -14.55 -5.66
C ILE A 60 12.40 -14.33 -7.14
N SER A 61 12.97 -13.16 -7.45
CA SER A 61 13.51 -12.88 -8.79
C SER A 61 14.85 -13.60 -8.98
N LYS A 62 14.96 -14.43 -10.02
CA LYS A 62 16.16 -15.26 -10.30
C LYS A 62 17.17 -14.57 -11.20
N ASP A 63 16.68 -13.73 -12.09
CA ASP A 63 17.43 -13.02 -13.14
C ASP A 63 17.53 -11.50 -12.89
N GLY A 64 16.92 -11.01 -11.80
CA GLY A 64 16.92 -9.61 -11.43
C GLY A 64 15.75 -8.79 -11.99
N PHE A 65 14.80 -9.41 -12.70
CA PHE A 65 13.63 -8.73 -13.26
C PHE A 65 12.32 -9.13 -12.59
N VAL A 66 11.30 -8.29 -12.76
CA VAL A 66 9.92 -8.56 -12.31
C VAL A 66 9.17 -9.31 -13.40
N HIS A 67 8.49 -10.40 -13.04
CA HIS A 67 7.78 -11.26 -14.00
C HIS A 67 6.26 -11.22 -13.80
N PHE A 68 5.53 -11.48 -14.88
CA PHE A 68 4.10 -11.78 -14.78
C PHE A 68 3.88 -13.04 -13.93
N GLY A 69 2.98 -12.93 -12.96
CA GLY A 69 2.67 -13.97 -11.99
C GLY A 69 3.40 -13.81 -10.66
N ASP A 70 4.39 -12.93 -10.57
CA ASP A 70 5.12 -12.69 -9.32
C ASP A 70 4.24 -12.10 -8.23
N THR A 71 4.43 -12.58 -7.01
CA THR A 71 3.85 -11.99 -5.79
C THR A 71 4.87 -11.05 -5.16
N VAL A 72 4.54 -9.76 -5.08
CA VAL A 72 5.46 -8.67 -4.75
C VAL A 72 4.83 -7.71 -3.74
N MET A 73 5.65 -6.85 -3.14
CA MET A 73 5.17 -5.65 -2.43
C MET A 73 5.45 -4.40 -3.25
N LEU A 74 4.57 -3.41 -3.16
CA LEU A 74 4.78 -2.10 -3.74
C LEU A 74 5.14 -1.13 -2.62
N VAL A 75 6.37 -0.61 -2.64
CA VAL A 75 6.89 0.25 -1.58
C VAL A 75 7.18 1.65 -2.13
N ASN A 76 6.57 2.66 -1.54
CA ASN A 76 6.97 4.05 -1.69
C ASN A 76 8.12 4.32 -0.70
N PRO A 77 9.37 4.50 -1.18
CA PRO A 77 10.52 4.66 -0.31
C PRO A 77 10.49 6.02 0.38
N ASP A 78 11.05 6.08 1.58
CA ASP A 78 11.28 7.35 2.25
C ASP A 78 12.29 8.21 1.48
N ASN A 79 12.16 9.52 1.63
CA ASN A 79 13.11 10.46 1.08
C ASN A 79 13.70 11.33 2.19
N ASN A 80 14.98 11.10 2.47
CA ASN A 80 15.74 11.90 3.45
C ASN A 80 16.04 13.34 2.97
N LYS A 81 15.53 13.79 1.81
CA LYS A 81 16.05 14.97 1.10
C LYS A 81 15.15 16.20 1.04
N SER A 82 13.94 16.23 1.60
CA SER A 82 13.10 17.45 1.55
C SER A 82 12.97 18.15 2.92
N PRO A 83 13.96 18.98 3.33
CA PRO A 83 13.81 19.87 4.48
C PRO A 83 12.86 21.05 4.21
N MET A 84 12.15 21.07 3.06
CA MET A 84 11.42 22.23 2.55
C MET A 84 9.89 22.11 2.65
N GLU A 85 9.35 20.96 3.05
CA GLU A 85 7.93 20.85 3.37
C GLU A 85 7.68 21.25 4.82
N ASN A 86 7.13 22.46 5.03
CA ASN A 86 6.73 23.01 6.33
C ASN A 86 5.58 22.23 7.03
N TYR A 87 5.25 21.03 6.58
CA TYR A 87 4.20 20.18 7.14
C TYR A 87 4.78 18.87 7.66
N PRO A 88 4.22 18.29 8.74
CA PRO A 88 4.67 17.02 9.28
C PRO A 88 4.30 15.87 8.32
N ALA A 89 5.12 15.66 7.29
CA ALA A 89 5.07 14.48 6.44
C ALA A 89 5.57 13.25 7.21
N VAL A 90 5.01 12.08 6.93
CA VAL A 90 5.50 10.85 7.54
C VAL A 90 6.85 10.44 6.98
N CYS A 91 7.79 10.20 7.89
CA CYS A 91 9.07 9.54 7.62
C CYS A 91 8.93 8.01 7.70
N GLY A 92 9.73 7.32 6.90
CA GLY A 92 9.78 5.88 6.74
C GLY A 92 9.17 5.39 5.42
N ASN A 93 9.53 4.17 5.04
CA ASN A 93 8.99 3.50 3.86
C ASN A 93 7.51 3.16 4.09
N LEU A 94 6.73 3.22 3.03
CA LEU A 94 5.31 2.91 3.06
C LEU A 94 4.99 1.85 2.00
N SER A 95 4.31 0.77 2.37
CA SER A 95 3.86 -0.25 1.44
C SER A 95 2.39 -0.04 1.08
N LEU A 96 2.03 -0.26 -0.18
CA LEU A 96 0.64 -0.30 -0.61
C LEU A 96 -0.09 -1.44 0.10
N ALA A 97 -1.34 -1.20 0.51
CA ALA A 97 -2.13 -2.17 1.23
C ALA A 97 -3.63 -2.03 0.91
N VAL A 98 -4.32 -3.18 0.86
CA VAL A 98 -5.78 -3.27 0.77
C VAL A 98 -6.42 -2.60 1.99
N LEU A 99 -7.42 -1.74 1.78
CA LEU A 99 -8.21 -1.13 2.84
C LEU A 99 -9.65 -1.62 2.76
N PRO A 100 -10.06 -2.60 3.59
CA PRO A 100 -11.46 -3.02 3.63
C PRO A 100 -12.33 -1.87 4.16
N ASP A 101 -13.56 -1.80 3.67
CA ASP A 101 -14.55 -0.84 4.18
C ASP A 101 -14.90 -1.13 5.64
N GLU A 102 -15.11 -0.10 6.45
CA GLU A 102 -15.36 -0.25 7.89
C GLU A 102 -16.61 -1.10 8.18
N VAL A 103 -17.64 -0.97 7.35
CA VAL A 103 -18.87 -1.78 7.49
C VAL A 103 -18.58 -3.22 7.08
N ALA A 104 -17.82 -3.43 6.00
CA ALA A 104 -17.45 -4.75 5.52
C ALA A 104 -16.63 -5.54 6.56
N VAL A 105 -15.82 -4.88 7.40
CA VAL A 105 -15.04 -5.53 8.46
C VAL A 105 -15.90 -6.30 9.46
N HIS A 106 -17.15 -5.90 9.62
CA HIS A 106 -18.06 -6.47 10.61
C HIS A 106 -19.16 -7.34 10.00
N THR A 107 -19.39 -7.24 8.70
CA THR A 107 -20.52 -7.91 8.02
C THR A 107 -20.08 -9.06 7.13
N ALA A 108 -18.94 -8.91 6.44
CA ALA A 108 -18.49 -9.84 5.41
C ALA A 108 -17.43 -10.84 5.92
N ASP A 109 -17.49 -12.06 5.41
CA ASP A 109 -16.51 -13.12 5.70
C ASP A 109 -15.31 -13.07 4.75
N SER A 110 -15.40 -12.29 3.66
CA SER A 110 -14.36 -12.06 2.65
C SER A 110 -14.25 -10.57 2.29
N LEU A 111 -13.24 -10.21 1.49
CA LEU A 111 -13.15 -8.86 0.93
C LEU A 111 -14.34 -8.62 -0.02
N GLN A 112 -15.01 -7.49 0.15
CA GLN A 112 -16.04 -7.05 -0.80
C GLN A 112 -15.38 -6.42 -2.02
N ALA A 113 -15.99 -6.59 -3.19
CA ALA A 113 -15.60 -5.87 -4.40
C ALA A 113 -15.76 -4.36 -4.19
N SER A 114 -14.91 -3.54 -4.83
CA SER A 114 -14.83 -2.09 -4.61
C SER A 114 -14.35 -1.70 -3.20
N CYS A 115 -13.22 -2.25 -2.77
CA CYS A 115 -12.54 -1.80 -1.55
C CYS A 115 -11.48 -0.72 -1.82
N GLY A 116 -11.07 0.01 -0.78
CA GLY A 116 -10.08 1.07 -0.90
C GLY A 116 -8.66 0.53 -0.87
N VAL A 117 -7.70 1.43 -1.06
CA VAL A 117 -6.28 1.18 -0.76
C VAL A 117 -5.71 2.25 0.16
N SER A 118 -4.63 1.88 0.83
CA SER A 118 -3.92 2.72 1.79
C SER A 118 -2.42 2.42 1.73
N ALA A 119 -1.62 3.29 2.31
CA ALA A 119 -0.19 3.11 2.48
C ALA A 119 0.12 2.89 3.98
N ILE A 120 0.85 1.82 4.29
CA ILE A 120 1.14 1.38 5.67
C ILE A 120 2.64 1.33 5.93
N LYS A 121 3.05 1.45 7.20
CA LYS A 121 4.48 1.41 7.59
C LYS A 121 5.08 0.00 7.66
N SER A 122 4.25 -1.05 7.63
CA SER A 122 4.71 -2.43 7.79
C SER A 122 5.34 -2.95 6.51
N MET A 123 6.60 -3.38 6.58
CA MET A 123 7.30 -4.04 5.47
C MET A 123 7.19 -5.58 5.51
N ASN A 124 6.49 -6.14 6.52
CA ASN A 124 6.26 -7.58 6.59
C ASN A 124 5.26 -8.02 5.50
N PRO A 125 5.59 -9.04 4.68
CA PRO A 125 4.70 -9.48 3.61
C PRO A 125 3.52 -10.29 4.18
N VAL A 126 2.33 -9.72 4.03
CA VAL A 126 1.05 -10.30 4.47
C VAL A 126 0.01 -10.14 3.38
N GLY A 127 -1.08 -10.91 3.45
CA GLY A 127 -2.14 -10.88 2.42
C GLY A 127 -2.66 -9.50 2.06
N ARG A 128 -2.62 -8.56 3.01
CA ARG A 128 -3.04 -7.17 2.82
C ARG A 128 -2.10 -6.31 1.98
N ASN A 129 -0.79 -6.51 2.02
CA ASN A 129 0.20 -5.66 1.33
C ASN A 129 0.96 -6.37 0.21
N THR A 130 0.59 -7.61 -0.10
CA THR A 130 1.11 -8.35 -1.25
C THR A 130 0.20 -8.22 -2.48
N PHE A 131 0.82 -8.02 -3.64
CA PHE A 131 0.16 -7.89 -4.93
C PHE A 131 0.76 -8.88 -5.92
N ARG A 132 -0.04 -9.37 -6.86
CA ARG A 132 0.37 -10.22 -7.96
C ARG A 132 0.46 -9.40 -9.23
N ILE A 133 1.56 -9.53 -9.96
CA ILE A 133 1.73 -8.91 -11.29
C ILE A 133 0.94 -9.73 -12.31
N LEU A 134 0.05 -9.11 -13.05
CA LEU A 134 -0.87 -9.80 -13.96
C LEU A 134 -0.68 -9.34 -15.39
N SER A 135 -0.74 -10.29 -16.32
CA SER A 135 -0.77 -9.98 -17.75
C SER A 135 -2.18 -9.57 -18.14
N VAL A 136 -2.32 -8.41 -18.78
CA VAL A 136 -3.61 -7.94 -19.33
C VAL A 136 -4.03 -8.76 -20.55
N GLU A 137 -3.06 -9.29 -21.29
CA GLU A 137 -3.26 -10.05 -22.54
C GLU A 137 -3.27 -11.58 -22.32
N GLY A 138 -3.08 -12.05 -21.08
CA GLY A 138 -3.24 -13.45 -20.67
C GLY A 138 -2.13 -14.42 -21.10
N ASN A 139 -1.28 -14.05 -22.07
CA ASN A 139 -0.34 -14.98 -22.72
C ASN A 139 1.13 -14.90 -22.27
N SER A 140 1.47 -14.04 -21.30
CA SER A 140 2.87 -13.75 -20.93
C SER A 140 3.26 -14.21 -19.52
N MET A 141 2.58 -15.20 -18.93
CA MET A 141 2.89 -15.66 -17.57
C MET A 141 4.33 -16.18 -17.46
N GLY A 142 5.08 -15.67 -16.48
CA GLY A 142 6.49 -16.00 -16.27
C GLY A 142 7.47 -15.25 -17.19
N GLU A 143 7.00 -14.35 -18.05
CA GLU A 143 7.86 -13.43 -18.81
C GLU A 143 8.13 -12.13 -18.02
N PRO A 144 9.30 -11.49 -18.21
CA PRO A 144 9.59 -10.23 -17.54
C PRO A 144 8.69 -9.12 -18.08
N ILE A 145 8.12 -8.33 -17.18
CA ILE A 145 7.37 -7.13 -17.57
C ILE A 145 8.36 -6.10 -18.11
N ARG A 146 7.93 -5.32 -19.11
CA ARG A 146 8.76 -4.31 -19.78
C ARG A 146 8.29 -2.89 -19.48
N PHE A 147 9.21 -1.93 -19.51
CA PHE A 147 8.83 -0.51 -19.43
C PHE A 147 7.91 -0.14 -20.60
N GLY A 148 6.81 0.57 -20.29
CA GLY A 148 5.76 0.91 -21.25
C GLY A 148 4.75 -0.21 -21.55
N GLN A 149 4.97 -1.44 -21.06
CA GLN A 149 4.03 -2.54 -21.23
C GLN A 149 2.89 -2.47 -20.21
N ASN A 150 1.66 -2.73 -20.66
CA ASN A 150 0.49 -2.78 -19.80
C ASN A 150 0.51 -4.03 -18.92
N PHE A 151 0.31 -3.84 -17.62
CA PHE A 151 0.11 -4.91 -16.66
C PHE A 151 -1.00 -4.56 -15.66
N GLY A 152 -1.55 -5.59 -15.01
CA GLY A 152 -2.49 -5.45 -13.90
C GLY A 152 -1.82 -5.72 -12.56
N LEU A 153 -2.38 -5.14 -11.50
CA LEU A 153 -1.97 -5.40 -10.12
C LEU A 153 -3.13 -6.07 -9.39
N GLY A 154 -2.98 -7.36 -9.06
CA GLY A 154 -4.00 -8.13 -8.34
C GLY A 154 -3.69 -8.22 -6.85
N ALA A 155 -4.69 -8.10 -5.99
CA ALA A 155 -4.59 -8.32 -4.56
C ALA A 155 -5.60 -9.39 -4.15
N THR A 156 -5.14 -10.40 -3.41
CA THR A 156 -6.00 -11.46 -2.89
C THR A 156 -6.47 -11.18 -1.46
N GLY A 157 -5.78 -10.30 -0.72
CA GLY A 157 -6.10 -10.03 0.68
C GLY A 157 -5.92 -11.23 1.61
N GLY A 158 -5.13 -12.22 1.20
CA GLY A 158 -4.99 -13.48 1.94
C GLY A 158 -6.09 -14.52 1.70
N PHE A 159 -7.04 -14.23 0.80
CA PHE A 159 -8.08 -15.17 0.39
C PHE A 159 -7.64 -15.96 -0.85
N ALA A 160 -7.94 -17.26 -0.90
CA ALA A 160 -7.51 -18.10 -2.03
C ALA A 160 -8.39 -17.92 -3.27
N ASP A 161 -9.70 -17.74 -3.08
CA ASP A 161 -10.70 -17.77 -4.15
C ASP A 161 -11.10 -16.39 -4.69
N GLN A 162 -10.29 -15.36 -4.39
CA GLN A 162 -10.60 -13.99 -4.75
C GLN A 162 -9.37 -13.24 -5.26
N MET A 163 -9.58 -12.44 -6.30
CA MET A 163 -8.59 -11.50 -6.82
C MET A 163 -9.29 -10.16 -7.07
N LEU A 164 -8.75 -9.08 -6.51
CA LEU A 164 -9.19 -7.73 -6.78
C LEU A 164 -8.07 -6.97 -7.50
N TYR A 165 -8.42 -6.20 -8.51
CA TYR A 165 -7.51 -5.49 -9.39
C TYR A 165 -7.43 -4.03 -8.98
N LEU A 166 -6.20 -3.52 -8.85
CA LEU A 166 -5.95 -2.11 -8.58
C LEU A 166 -6.40 -1.29 -9.78
N GLY A 167 -7.28 -0.34 -9.54
CA GLY A 167 -7.78 0.55 -10.57
C GLY A 167 -7.89 1.99 -10.13
N SER A 168 -8.05 2.86 -11.11
CA SER A 168 -8.31 4.28 -10.89
C SER A 168 -9.20 4.82 -12.03
N ASP A 169 -9.81 5.96 -11.79
CA ASP A 169 -10.70 6.62 -12.76
C ASP A 169 -10.61 8.13 -12.56
N HIS A 170 -10.95 8.92 -13.57
CA HIS A 170 -10.95 10.37 -13.45
C HIS A 170 -11.75 10.84 -12.23
N LYS A 171 -11.21 11.85 -11.53
CA LYS A 171 -11.89 12.47 -10.40
C LYS A 171 -13.28 12.94 -10.83
N SER A 172 -14.31 12.48 -10.13
CA SER A 172 -15.68 12.95 -10.29
C SER A 172 -16.25 13.43 -8.97
N PHE A 173 -17.46 14.02 -8.98
CA PHE A 173 -18.15 14.41 -7.75
C PHE A 173 -18.45 13.23 -6.82
N MET A 174 -18.50 12.01 -7.35
CA MET A 174 -18.75 10.79 -6.58
C MET A 174 -17.48 9.97 -6.32
N ARG A 175 -16.43 10.12 -7.15
CA ARG A 175 -15.20 9.33 -7.10
C ARG A 175 -14.00 10.24 -6.86
N PHE A 176 -13.58 10.34 -5.60
CA PHE A 176 -12.42 11.12 -5.19
C PHE A 176 -11.86 10.61 -3.86
N ALA A 177 -10.58 10.87 -3.63
CA ALA A 177 -9.88 10.45 -2.42
C ALA A 177 -10.37 11.24 -1.20
N LYS A 178 -10.70 10.54 -0.10
CA LYS A 178 -11.45 11.10 1.04
C LYS A 178 -10.77 12.27 1.75
N LYS A 179 -9.43 12.37 1.71
CA LYS A 179 -8.66 13.39 2.44
C LYS A 179 -8.11 14.47 1.51
N SER A 180 -7.39 14.09 0.47
CA SER A 180 -6.79 15.03 -0.49
C SER A 180 -7.79 15.58 -1.51
N TYR A 181 -8.96 14.94 -1.67
CA TYR A 181 -9.91 15.22 -2.75
C TYR A 181 -9.31 15.07 -4.14
N LEU A 182 -8.25 14.27 -4.30
CA LEU A 182 -7.64 13.97 -5.59
C LEU A 182 -8.27 12.71 -6.20
N GLN A 183 -7.70 12.24 -7.31
CA GLN A 183 -8.17 11.04 -7.98
C GLN A 183 -7.90 9.81 -7.10
N GLN A 184 -8.96 9.07 -6.77
CA GLN A 184 -8.89 7.89 -5.91
C GLN A 184 -8.29 6.69 -6.62
N VAL A 185 -7.71 5.80 -5.83
CA VAL A 185 -7.31 4.45 -6.23
C VAL A 185 -8.18 3.46 -5.45
N PHE A 186 -8.63 2.42 -6.13
CA PHE A 186 -9.57 1.44 -5.58
C PHE A 186 -9.24 0.03 -6.09
N LEU A 187 -9.89 -0.97 -5.50
CA LEU A 187 -9.76 -2.37 -5.87
C LEU A 187 -11.10 -2.90 -6.36
N THR A 188 -11.15 -3.42 -7.57
CA THR A 188 -12.37 -3.95 -8.22
C THR A 188 -12.19 -5.42 -8.61
N ASP A 189 -13.27 -6.20 -8.72
CA ASP A 189 -13.24 -7.59 -9.19
C ASP A 189 -13.29 -7.71 -10.73
N GLU A 190 -13.46 -6.59 -11.43
CA GLU A 190 -13.50 -6.53 -12.89
C GLU A 190 -12.17 -6.10 -13.51
N LEU A 191 -11.61 -6.95 -14.38
CA LEU A 191 -10.50 -6.54 -15.25
C LEU A 191 -11.02 -5.60 -16.35
N SER A 192 -10.47 -4.40 -16.40
CA SER A 192 -10.78 -3.40 -17.41
C SER A 192 -9.57 -2.50 -17.70
N TYR A 193 -9.72 -1.59 -18.67
CA TYR A 193 -8.69 -0.61 -18.94
C TYR A 193 -8.42 0.35 -17.75
N LEU A 194 -9.40 0.50 -16.83
CA LEU A 194 -9.25 1.24 -15.57
C LEU A 194 -8.34 0.53 -14.55
N THR A 195 -8.00 -0.74 -14.81
CA THR A 195 -7.11 -1.55 -13.96
C THR A 195 -5.75 -1.79 -14.61
N CYS A 196 -5.49 -1.14 -15.75
CA CYS A 196 -4.24 -1.23 -16.47
C CYS A 196 -3.25 -0.17 -15.98
N TRP A 197 -2.03 -0.63 -15.70
CA TRP A 197 -0.91 0.19 -15.27
C TRP A 197 0.30 -0.07 -16.16
N GLN A 198 1.23 0.87 -16.18
CA GLN A 198 2.51 0.78 -16.86
C GLN A 198 3.64 1.12 -15.90
N ALA A 199 4.75 0.40 -16.03
CA ALA A 199 5.99 0.76 -15.38
C ALA A 199 6.67 1.80 -16.27
N THR A 200 7.00 2.95 -15.70
CA THR A 200 7.70 4.01 -16.40
C THR A 200 9.07 4.20 -15.75
N PHE A 201 10.09 4.35 -16.58
CA PHE A 201 11.45 4.59 -16.10
C PHE A 201 11.51 5.91 -15.31
N LEU A 202 12.32 5.91 -14.24
CA LEU A 202 12.37 7.00 -13.28
C LEU A 202 12.77 8.33 -13.94
N ASP A 203 13.91 8.34 -14.62
CA ASP A 203 14.45 9.53 -15.28
C ASP A 203 13.66 9.85 -16.56
N PRO A 204 13.00 11.02 -16.64
CA PRO A 204 12.28 11.46 -17.84
C PRO A 204 13.12 11.45 -19.12
N GLN A 205 14.43 11.73 -19.04
CA GLN A 205 15.31 11.86 -20.20
C GLN A 205 15.70 10.52 -20.80
N LEU A 206 15.59 9.43 -20.04
CA LEU A 206 15.99 8.08 -20.44
C LEU A 206 14.79 7.18 -20.80
N ARG A 207 13.56 7.70 -20.75
CA ARG A 207 12.35 6.87 -20.95
C ARG A 207 12.27 6.26 -22.34
N LEU A 208 12.70 7.00 -23.37
CA LEU A 208 12.63 6.54 -24.75
C LEU A 208 13.65 5.42 -25.00
N GLU A 209 14.84 5.55 -24.42
CA GLU A 209 15.94 4.60 -24.53
C GLU A 209 15.65 3.29 -23.80
N TYR A 210 14.95 3.37 -22.65
CA TYR A 210 14.61 2.22 -21.83
C TYR A 210 13.23 1.62 -22.14
N GLU A 211 12.49 2.16 -23.10
CA GLU A 211 11.21 1.60 -23.52
C GLU A 211 11.39 0.16 -24.04
N GLY A 212 10.52 -0.76 -23.60
CA GLY A 212 10.60 -2.18 -23.96
C GLY A 212 11.68 -3.00 -23.26
N PHE A 213 12.56 -2.37 -22.45
CA PHE A 213 13.50 -3.11 -21.60
C PHE A 213 12.79 -3.74 -20.40
N PRO A 214 13.27 -4.90 -19.91
CA PRO A 214 12.69 -5.56 -18.74
C PRO A 214 12.84 -4.70 -17.49
N VAL A 215 11.81 -4.71 -16.64
CA VAL A 215 11.78 -3.91 -15.41
C VAL A 215 12.63 -4.59 -14.33
N PRO A 216 13.69 -3.94 -13.83
CA PRO A 216 14.50 -4.49 -12.76
C PRO A 216 13.71 -4.55 -11.44
N ALA A 217 13.79 -5.68 -10.75
CA ALA A 217 13.23 -5.84 -9.42
C ALA A 217 13.98 -4.96 -8.41
N ASN A 218 13.30 -4.56 -7.34
CA ASN A 218 13.89 -3.81 -6.21
C ASN A 218 14.52 -2.46 -6.60
N SER A 219 14.18 -1.93 -7.78
CA SER A 219 14.66 -0.64 -8.28
C SER A 219 13.54 0.39 -8.26
N LYS A 220 13.90 1.68 -8.15
CA LYS A 220 12.94 2.78 -8.19
C LYS A 220 12.39 2.95 -9.61
N LEU A 221 11.07 3.09 -9.69
CA LEU A 221 10.34 3.34 -10.92
C LEU A 221 9.08 4.15 -10.63
N LEU A 222 8.36 4.52 -11.69
CA LEU A 222 7.04 5.11 -11.60
C LEU A 222 5.99 4.08 -12.05
N ILE A 223 4.82 4.10 -11.42
CA ILE A 223 3.68 3.28 -11.82
C ILE A 223 2.61 4.22 -12.35
N THR A 224 2.36 4.19 -13.64
CA THR A 224 1.48 5.12 -14.34
C THR A 224 0.18 4.42 -14.73
N HIS A 225 -0.95 5.04 -14.42
CA HIS A 225 -2.26 4.54 -14.80
C HIS A 225 -2.51 4.75 -16.29
N CYS A 226 -2.82 3.69 -17.03
CA CYS A 226 -2.96 3.75 -18.49
C CYS A 226 -4.08 4.70 -18.94
N HIS A 227 -5.24 4.64 -18.27
CA HIS A 227 -6.40 5.42 -18.72
C HIS A 227 -6.25 6.93 -18.48
N THR A 228 -5.61 7.33 -17.39
CA THR A 228 -5.52 8.75 -17.01
C THR A 228 -4.14 9.37 -17.17
N ASN A 229 -3.12 8.58 -17.54
CA ASN A 229 -1.71 8.99 -17.62
C ASN A 229 -1.21 9.72 -16.36
N ARG A 230 -1.62 9.23 -15.19
CA ARG A 230 -1.22 9.78 -13.89
C ARG A 230 -0.46 8.75 -13.09
N GLY A 231 0.52 9.21 -12.32
CA GLY A 231 1.33 8.36 -11.45
C GLY A 231 0.59 7.96 -10.19
N LEU A 232 0.79 6.72 -9.75
CA LEU A 232 0.43 6.28 -8.41
C LEU A 232 1.28 7.06 -7.40
N ALA A 233 0.68 7.54 -6.31
CA ALA A 233 1.37 8.40 -5.36
C ALA A 233 0.94 8.21 -3.92
N VAL A 234 1.86 8.51 -3.01
CA VAL A 234 1.61 8.66 -1.57
C VAL A 234 1.99 10.08 -1.15
N PRO A 235 1.01 10.98 -0.91
CA PRO A 235 1.29 12.36 -0.52
C PRO A 235 1.98 12.53 0.84
N ARG A 236 1.98 11.48 1.69
CA ARG A 236 2.61 11.40 3.03
C ARG A 236 2.09 12.36 4.12
N ASN A 237 1.36 13.40 3.75
CA ASN A 237 0.72 14.37 4.66
C ASN A 237 -0.74 14.02 4.99
N TYR A 238 -1.43 13.28 4.12
CA TYR A 238 -2.81 12.86 4.33
C TYR A 238 -2.88 11.48 4.97
N TRP A 239 -3.29 11.45 6.24
CA TRP A 239 -3.54 10.20 6.97
C TRP A 239 -5.03 9.92 7.11
N ILE A 240 -5.34 8.62 7.18
CA ILE A 240 -6.66 8.07 7.42
C ILE A 240 -6.61 7.20 8.68
N SER A 241 -7.69 7.24 9.46
CA SER A 241 -7.90 6.30 10.56
C SER A 241 -8.62 5.08 9.98
N SER A 242 -8.06 3.90 10.16
CA SER A 242 -8.70 2.64 9.78
C SER A 242 -8.75 1.68 10.96
N TYR A 243 -9.41 0.54 10.77
CA TYR A 243 -9.42 -0.56 11.73
C TYR A 243 -8.01 -1.04 12.13
N PHE A 244 -7.02 -0.85 11.26
CA PHE A 244 -5.63 -1.25 11.50
C PHE A 244 -4.76 -0.14 12.12
N GLY A 245 -5.35 1.03 12.36
CA GLY A 245 -4.69 2.18 12.97
C GLY A 245 -4.50 3.34 11.99
N LYS A 246 -3.39 4.07 12.16
CA LYS A 246 -3.06 5.24 11.34
C LYS A 246 -2.39 4.81 10.04
N GLU A 247 -3.01 5.13 8.92
CA GLU A 247 -2.53 4.80 7.58
C GLU A 247 -2.53 6.03 6.70
N TYR A 248 -1.96 5.93 5.50
CA TYR A 248 -1.78 7.05 4.61
C TYR A 248 -2.60 6.88 3.34
N GLU A 249 -3.11 8.00 2.82
CA GLU A 249 -3.91 7.98 1.61
C GLU A 249 -3.03 7.67 0.39
N VAL A 250 -3.53 6.84 -0.50
CA VAL A 250 -2.92 6.53 -1.80
C VAL A 250 -3.83 7.09 -2.89
N ILE A 251 -3.22 7.77 -3.85
CA ILE A 251 -3.93 8.48 -4.91
C ILE A 251 -3.28 8.25 -6.27
N CYS A 252 -3.97 8.64 -7.34
CA CYS A 252 -3.42 8.67 -8.69
C CYS A 252 -3.20 10.14 -9.11
N HIS A 253 -2.01 10.67 -8.86
CA HIS A 253 -1.63 12.04 -9.17
C HIS A 253 -0.13 12.14 -9.40
N THR A 254 0.27 12.84 -10.46
CA THR A 254 1.68 13.10 -10.76
C THR A 254 2.10 14.42 -10.13
N TYR A 255 2.93 14.36 -9.08
CA TYR A 255 3.60 15.51 -8.49
C TYR A 255 4.87 15.79 -9.29
N LEU A 256 5.07 17.05 -9.69
CA LEU A 256 6.20 17.46 -10.51
C LEU A 256 6.98 18.57 -9.80
N ASP A 257 8.30 18.47 -9.86
CA ASP A 257 9.21 19.51 -9.38
C ASP A 257 9.32 20.69 -10.37
N SER A 258 10.17 21.66 -10.03
CA SER A 258 10.45 22.84 -10.88
C SER A 258 11.04 22.49 -12.26
N HIS A 259 11.63 21.29 -12.41
CA HIS A 259 12.22 20.79 -13.64
C HIS A 259 11.27 19.87 -14.43
N LYS A 260 10.01 19.74 -13.99
CA LYS A 260 9.00 18.83 -14.55
C LYS A 260 9.37 17.35 -14.42
N ALA A 261 10.22 17.01 -13.46
CA ALA A 261 10.47 15.63 -13.07
C ALA A 261 9.54 15.23 -11.93
N GLU A 262 9.15 13.96 -11.88
CA GLU A 262 8.26 13.44 -10.86
C GLU A 262 8.91 13.46 -9.47
N GLU A 263 8.15 13.84 -8.45
CA GLU A 263 8.61 13.88 -7.05
C GLU A 263 8.67 12.48 -6.40
N ASP A 264 9.31 12.41 -5.24
CA ASP A 264 9.43 11.21 -4.40
C ASP A 264 8.10 10.54 -4.01
N LYS A 265 7.04 11.35 -3.88
CA LYS A 265 5.65 10.89 -3.68
C LYS A 265 5.20 9.89 -4.75
N ASN A 266 5.78 9.97 -5.95
CA ASN A 266 5.47 9.11 -7.08
C ASN A 266 6.42 7.92 -7.25
N TYR A 267 7.49 7.82 -6.45
CA TYR A 267 8.47 6.75 -6.61
C TYR A 267 7.96 5.47 -5.98
N TRP A 268 8.10 4.36 -6.69
CA TRP A 268 7.76 3.03 -6.20
C TRP A 268 8.91 2.08 -6.42
N ILE A 269 9.01 1.10 -5.54
CA ILE A 269 9.91 -0.04 -5.66
C ILE A 269 9.04 -1.29 -5.64
N ILE A 270 9.19 -2.13 -6.66
CA ILE A 270 8.57 -3.45 -6.70
C ILE A 270 9.51 -4.40 -5.96
N VAL A 271 9.14 -4.75 -4.74
CA VAL A 271 9.95 -5.56 -3.83
C VAL A 271 9.64 -7.04 -4.00
N THR A 272 10.67 -7.83 -4.24
CA THR A 272 10.61 -9.29 -4.35
C THR A 272 11.15 -9.98 -3.08
N GLY A 273 10.89 -11.28 -2.95
CA GLY A 273 11.37 -12.09 -1.83
C GLY A 273 12.89 -12.22 -1.83
N ASN A 274 13.48 -12.26 -0.64
CA ASN A 274 14.92 -12.48 -0.51
C ASN A 274 15.26 -13.97 -0.70
N PRO A 275 16.18 -14.33 -1.62
CA PRO A 275 16.61 -15.71 -1.79
C PRO A 275 17.35 -16.30 -0.59
N SER A 276 17.90 -15.47 0.30
CA SER A 276 18.71 -15.91 1.45
C SER A 276 17.88 -16.17 2.70
N ASP A 277 16.70 -15.56 2.80
CA ASP A 277 15.79 -15.71 3.94
C ASP A 277 14.35 -15.46 3.46
N GLU A 278 13.56 -16.52 3.46
CA GLU A 278 12.17 -16.53 2.98
C GLU A 278 11.24 -15.61 3.80
N GLU A 279 11.62 -15.23 5.02
CA GLU A 279 10.85 -14.29 5.84
C GLU A 279 11.22 -12.82 5.60
N SER A 280 12.36 -12.56 4.99
CA SER A 280 12.86 -11.20 4.72
C SER A 280 12.60 -10.76 3.28
N THR A 281 12.58 -9.45 3.06
CA THR A 281 12.41 -8.89 1.73
C THR A 281 13.76 -8.47 1.15
N MET A 282 13.87 -8.38 -0.17
CA MET A 282 15.07 -7.81 -0.81
C MET A 282 15.32 -6.34 -0.41
N PHE A 283 14.32 -5.68 0.18
CA PHE A 283 14.44 -4.33 0.73
C PHE A 283 15.28 -4.30 2.03
N ASP A 284 15.30 -5.39 2.80
CA ASP A 284 16.05 -5.50 4.05
C ASP A 284 17.54 -5.84 3.84
N ARG A 285 17.91 -6.17 2.59
CA ARG A 285 19.28 -6.54 2.25
C ARG A 285 20.17 -5.29 2.27
N PRO A 286 21.31 -5.30 2.99
CA PRO A 286 22.27 -4.21 2.93
C PRO A 286 22.78 -4.05 1.49
N LYS A 287 22.86 -2.80 1.03
CA LYS A 287 23.40 -2.46 -0.29
C LYS A 287 24.84 -3.00 -0.41
N PRO A 288 25.23 -3.56 -1.57
CA PRO A 288 26.62 -3.95 -1.78
C PRO A 288 27.54 -2.72 -1.69
N LEU A 289 28.69 -2.86 -1.02
CA LEU A 289 29.67 -1.79 -0.74
C LEU A 289 30.05 -0.91 -1.97
N SER A 290 29.88 -1.43 -3.18
CA SER A 290 30.20 -0.72 -4.43
C SER A 290 29.31 0.49 -4.72
N GLU A 291 28.10 0.57 -4.16
CA GLU A 291 27.21 1.73 -4.36
C GLU A 291 27.56 2.92 -3.47
N GLU A 292 28.04 2.69 -2.24
CA GLU A 292 28.46 3.75 -1.32
C GLU A 292 29.65 4.55 -1.88
N THR A 293 30.52 3.88 -2.64
CA THR A 293 31.69 4.52 -3.26
C THR A 293 31.32 5.42 -4.45
N ARG A 294 30.11 5.25 -5.02
CA ARG A 294 29.62 6.10 -6.13
C ARG A 294 28.79 7.29 -5.67
N GLU A 295 28.14 7.20 -4.51
CA GLU A 295 27.30 8.29 -3.97
C GLU A 295 28.11 9.35 -3.19
N HIS A 296 29.38 9.07 -2.85
CA HIS A 296 30.28 10.03 -2.22
C HIS A 296 31.63 10.11 -2.96
N PRO A 297 31.93 11.19 -3.71
CA PRO A 297 33.32 11.58 -3.88
C PRO A 297 33.83 11.88 -2.47
N SER A 298 34.83 11.13 -2.00
CA SER A 298 35.46 11.36 -0.70
C SER A 298 35.83 12.85 -0.58
N GLU A 299 35.59 13.46 0.58
CA GLU A 299 35.90 14.88 0.84
C GLU A 299 37.37 15.22 0.50
N GLU A 300 38.27 14.26 0.63
CA GLU A 300 39.68 14.38 0.20
C GLU A 300 39.86 14.68 -1.30
N THR A 301 38.94 14.22 -2.16
CA THR A 301 39.00 14.48 -3.61
C THR A 301 38.55 15.90 -3.92
N ARG A 302 37.55 16.42 -3.20
CA ARG A 302 37.06 17.80 -3.33
C ARG A 302 38.06 18.83 -2.82
N ASP A 303 38.76 18.54 -1.72
CA ASP A 303 39.79 19.42 -1.18
C ASP A 303 41.05 19.47 -2.07
N ARG A 304 41.37 18.38 -2.77
CA ARG A 304 42.46 18.36 -3.76
C ARG A 304 42.11 19.14 -5.02
N GLU A 305 40.88 19.04 -5.52
CA GLU A 305 40.42 19.82 -6.69
C GLU A 305 40.32 21.33 -6.37
N MET A 306 39.86 21.69 -5.17
CA MET A 306 39.81 23.08 -4.72
C MET A 306 41.21 23.69 -4.57
N LYS A 307 42.18 22.94 -4.02
CA LYS A 307 43.58 23.39 -3.95
C LYS A 307 44.20 23.59 -5.34
N PHE A 308 43.98 22.65 -6.26
CA PHE A 308 44.53 22.72 -7.61
C PHE A 308 43.98 23.93 -8.40
N MET A 309 42.69 24.22 -8.24
CA MET A 309 42.03 25.40 -8.85
C MET A 309 42.47 26.73 -8.24
N GLN A 310 42.97 26.73 -7.00
CA GLN A 310 43.42 27.93 -6.30
C GLN A 310 44.90 28.24 -6.60
N GLU A 311 45.72 27.22 -6.87
CA GLU A 311 47.12 27.36 -7.28
C GLU A 311 47.26 27.81 -8.75
N HIS A 312 46.34 27.45 -9.65
CA HIS A 312 46.36 27.85 -11.07
C HIS A 312 45.66 29.19 -11.38
N LYS A 313 45.25 29.95 -10.35
CA LYS A 313 44.70 31.31 -10.50
C LYS A 313 45.68 32.43 -10.12
N MET A 314 46.94 32.08 -9.82
CA MET A 314 47.99 33.04 -9.45
C MET A 314 49.21 33.02 -10.39
N GLU A 315 49.05 32.53 -11.62
CA GLU A 315 49.95 32.82 -12.76
C GLU A 315 49.16 33.52 -13.87
#